data_AF-A0AAW0N2E2-F1
#
_entry.id   AF-A0AAW0N2E2-F1
#
_cell.length_a   1.000
_cell.length_b   1.000
_cell.length_c   1.000
_cell.angle_alpha   90.00
_cell.angle_beta   90.00
_cell.angle_gamma   90.00
#
_symmetry.space_group_name_H-M   'P 1'
#
loop_
_entity.id
_entity.type
_entity.pdbx_description
1 polymer ?
#
loop_
_entity_poly.entity_id
_entity_poly.type
_entity_poly.pdbx_seq_one_letter_code
_entity_poly.pdbx_strand_id
1 'polypeptide(L)'
;MINQFKDPQILEYPLKFTYINEQGSDAAGISRDVYATFWTELLDHAAEGEELRVPLLTPKWQEEEWKSIARILVKGFKDHSYFPCRLAPVFAVTVIFALGEIHPMLRVMRPQVRPPALNALIMVAGAMYETVIAIASSSSPVQEFLHFGYFYIFSAKV
;
A
#
# COMPACT_ATOMS: atom_id res chain seq x y z
N MET A 1 11.23 -4.26 -7.60
CA MET A 1 10.60 -3.00 -7.14
C MET A 1 10.93 -2.70 -5.68
N ILE A 2 10.66 -3.60 -4.71
CA ILE A 2 10.90 -3.35 -3.27
C ILE A 2 12.32 -2.84 -2.97
N ASN A 3 13.36 -3.46 -3.53
CA ASN A 3 14.75 -3.05 -3.29
C ASN A 3 15.06 -1.64 -3.81
N GLN A 4 14.52 -1.27 -4.98
CA GLN A 4 14.69 0.07 -5.55
C GLN A 4 14.05 1.13 -4.66
N PHE A 5 12.92 0.78 -4.03
CA PHE A 5 12.20 1.66 -3.13
C PHE A 5 12.75 1.66 -1.69
N LYS A 6 13.95 1.12 -1.43
CA LYS A 6 14.61 1.27 -0.12
C LYS A 6 15.06 2.71 0.14
N ASP A 7 15.51 3.42 -0.90
CA ASP A 7 15.86 4.83 -0.84
C ASP A 7 14.60 5.72 -0.75
N PRO A 8 14.41 6.52 0.31
CA PRO A 8 13.28 7.44 0.42
C PRO A 8 13.24 8.50 -0.68
N GLN A 9 14.38 8.92 -1.23
CA GLN A 9 14.46 9.98 -2.24
C GLN A 9 13.78 9.59 -3.56
N ILE A 10 13.53 8.29 -3.79
CA ILE A 10 12.82 7.78 -4.98
C ILE A 10 11.44 8.44 -5.19
N LEU A 11 10.83 8.98 -4.13
CA LEU A 11 9.53 9.65 -4.19
C LEU A 11 9.58 11.03 -4.86
N GLU A 12 10.76 11.65 -4.89
CA GLU A 12 10.97 13.01 -5.39
C GLU A 12 11.17 13.03 -6.91
N TYR A 13 11.65 11.93 -7.48
CA TYR A 13 12.00 11.85 -8.90
C TYR A 13 10.88 11.28 -9.75
N PRO A 14 10.70 11.75 -11.00
CA PRO A 14 9.89 11.04 -11.98
C PRO A 14 10.53 9.67 -12.28
N LEU A 15 9.73 8.61 -12.21
CA LEU A 15 10.21 7.26 -12.49
C LEU A 15 9.89 6.90 -13.94
N LYS A 16 10.85 6.26 -14.61
CA LYS A 16 10.68 5.71 -15.94
C LYS A 16 10.72 4.20 -15.86
N PHE A 17 9.70 3.55 -16.39
CA PHE A 17 9.61 2.10 -16.46
C PHE A 17 9.81 1.60 -17.89
N THR A 18 10.47 0.45 -18.01
CA THR A 18 10.69 -0.26 -19.27
C THR A 18 10.61 -1.75 -19.00
N TYR A 19 9.83 -2.49 -19.78
CA TYR A 19 9.87 -3.95 -19.74
C TYR A 19 11.15 -4.46 -20.39
N ILE A 20 11.75 -5.48 -19.79
CA ILE A 20 12.94 -6.12 -20.34
C ILE A 20 12.52 -6.79 -21.65
N ASN A 21 13.21 -6.46 -22.75
CA ASN A 21 12.96 -6.94 -24.11
C ASN A 21 11.72 -6.38 -24.84
N GLU A 22 11.09 -5.31 -24.34
CA GLU A 22 10.04 -4.60 -25.08
C GLU A 22 10.52 -3.22 -25.54
N GLN A 23 10.25 -2.88 -26.81
CA GLN A 23 10.48 -1.54 -27.34
C GLN A 23 9.25 -0.66 -27.08
N GLY A 24 9.11 -0.22 -25.83
CA GLY A 24 8.14 0.80 -25.42
C GLY A 24 8.79 1.74 -24.41
N SER A 25 8.80 3.04 -24.70
CA SER A 25 9.20 4.06 -23.74
C SER A 25 7.97 4.70 -23.11
N ASP A 26 7.98 4.81 -21.78
CA ASP A 26 6.86 5.23 -20.94
C ASP A 26 6.07 6.46 -21.45
N ALA A 27 4.79 6.24 -21.75
CA ALA A 27 3.77 7.24 -22.02
C ALA A 27 2.64 7.13 -20.97
N ALA A 28 3.01 7.07 -19.68
CA ALA A 28 2.16 6.95 -18.49
C ALA A 28 1.35 5.63 -18.34
N GLY A 29 1.08 4.92 -19.43
CA GLY A 29 0.40 3.60 -19.40
C GLY A 29 1.28 2.51 -18.79
N ILE A 30 2.55 2.45 -19.20
CA ILE A 30 3.51 1.43 -18.76
C ILE A 30 3.75 1.53 -17.25
N SER A 31 3.95 2.74 -16.74
CA SER A 31 4.18 2.99 -15.32
C SER A 31 2.99 2.56 -14.45
N ARG A 32 1.75 2.90 -14.85
CA ARG A 32 0.54 2.44 -14.15
C ARG A 32 0.42 0.90 -14.14
N ASP A 33 0.71 0.25 -15.26
CA ASP A 33 0.66 -1.21 -15.38
C ASP A 33 1.72 -1.89 -14.50
N VAL A 34 2.90 -1.27 -14.33
CA VAL A 34 3.92 -1.78 -13.41
C VAL A 34 3.46 -1.73 -11.96
N TYR A 35 2.84 -0.63 -11.51
CA TYR A 35 2.24 -0.57 -10.17
C TYR A 35 1.14 -1.64 -10.00
N ALA A 36 0.26 -1.78 -11.00
CA ALA A 36 -0.82 -2.77 -10.95
C ALA A 36 -0.31 -4.21 -10.88
N THR A 37 0.72 -4.53 -11.69
CA THR A 37 1.38 -5.83 -11.70
C THR A 37 2.04 -6.12 -10.37
N PHE A 38 2.78 -5.15 -9.81
CA PHE A 38 3.42 -5.29 -8.50
C PHE A 38 2.40 -5.64 -7.40
N TRP A 39 1.28 -4.92 -7.33
CA TRP A 39 0.26 -5.18 -6.31
C TRP A 39 -0.45 -6.51 -6.53
N THR A 40 -0.70 -6.89 -7.79
CA THR A 40 -1.28 -8.20 -8.11
C THR A 40 -0.37 -9.32 -7.62
N GLU A 41 0.91 -9.29 -7.97
CA GLU A 41 1.88 -10.30 -7.53
C GLU A 41 2.03 -10.35 -6.00
N LEU A 42 2.13 -9.19 -5.35
CA LEU A 42 2.25 -9.12 -3.90
C LEU A 42 1.03 -9.73 -3.20
N LEU A 43 -0.18 -9.40 -3.65
CA LEU A 43 -1.41 -9.90 -3.04
C LEU A 43 -1.71 -11.36 -3.41
N ASP A 44 -1.21 -11.84 -4.53
CA ASP A 44 -1.37 -13.25 -4.92
C ASP A 44 -0.45 -14.18 -4.13
N HIS A 45 0.75 -13.70 -3.75
CA HIS A 45 1.77 -14.55 -3.11
C HIS A 45 2.00 -14.28 -1.61
N ALA A 46 1.64 -13.09 -1.12
CA ALA A 46 1.95 -12.64 0.24
C ALA A 46 0.73 -12.02 0.96
N ALA A 47 -0.48 -12.44 0.62
CA ALA A 47 -1.70 -12.02 1.29
C ALA A 47 -2.71 -13.18 1.44
N GLU A 48 -3.64 -13.03 2.38
CA GLU A 48 -4.78 -13.94 2.57
C GLU A 48 -6.10 -13.29 2.15
N GLY A 49 -7.08 -14.11 1.78
CA GLY A 49 -8.38 -13.67 1.25
C GLY A 49 -8.55 -13.98 -0.24
N GLU A 50 -9.79 -13.99 -0.71
CA GLU A 50 -10.14 -14.33 -2.09
C GLU A 50 -10.16 -13.07 -2.97
N GLU A 51 -11.23 -12.27 -2.85
CA GLU A 51 -11.43 -11.01 -3.57
C GLU A 51 -10.67 -9.85 -2.92
N LEU A 52 -10.93 -9.63 -1.64
CA LEU A 52 -10.25 -8.63 -0.81
C LEU A 52 -9.16 -9.30 0.02
N ARG A 53 -7.96 -8.73 -0.02
CA ARG A 53 -6.74 -9.36 0.46
C ARG A 53 -6.05 -8.55 1.53
N VAL A 54 -5.59 -9.26 2.56
CA VAL A 54 -4.85 -8.73 3.69
C VAL A 54 -3.41 -9.21 3.58
N PRO A 55 -2.42 -8.32 3.41
CA PRO A 55 -1.01 -8.70 3.39
C PRO A 55 -0.61 -9.47 4.66
N LEU A 56 0.14 -10.55 4.46
CA LEU A 56 0.61 -11.44 5.51
C LEU A 56 2.03 -11.07 5.93
N LEU A 57 2.29 -11.17 7.24
CA LEU A 57 3.66 -11.15 7.74
C LEU A 57 4.40 -12.38 7.22
N THR A 58 5.53 -12.15 6.57
CA THR A 58 6.38 -13.21 6.03
C THR A 58 7.78 -13.13 6.65
N PRO A 59 8.42 -14.26 6.98
CA PRO A 59 9.81 -14.26 7.43
C PRO A 59 10.79 -13.67 6.41
N LYS A 60 10.38 -13.60 5.14
CA LYS A 60 11.16 -13.06 4.03
C LYS A 60 11.39 -11.55 4.15
N TRP A 61 10.47 -10.82 4.76
CA TRP A 61 10.42 -9.37 4.74
C TRP A 61 10.43 -8.81 6.15
N GLN A 62 11.34 -7.87 6.38
CA GLN A 62 11.47 -7.15 7.63
C GLN A 62 10.87 -5.77 7.49
N GLU A 63 11.01 -4.95 8.53
CA GLU A 63 10.45 -3.60 8.58
C GLU A 63 10.83 -2.76 7.34
N GLU A 64 12.08 -2.83 6.89
CA GLU A 64 12.56 -2.05 5.74
C GLU A 64 11.80 -2.38 4.44
N GLU A 65 11.53 -3.65 4.17
CA GLU A 65 10.75 -4.05 2.99
C GLU A 65 9.31 -3.53 3.06
N TRP A 66 8.69 -3.53 4.24
CA TRP A 66 7.35 -2.97 4.43
C TRP A 66 7.33 -1.45 4.26
N LYS A 67 8.38 -0.74 4.72
CA LYS A 67 8.56 0.69 4.42
C LYS A 67 8.69 0.94 2.91
N SER A 68 9.42 0.07 2.18
CA SER A 68 9.50 0.15 0.72
C SER A 68 8.15 -0.09 0.04
N ILE A 69 7.37 -1.06 0.50
CA ILE A 69 6.01 -1.33 -0.02
C ILE A 69 5.09 -0.12 0.22
N ALA A 70 5.19 0.54 1.37
CA ALA A 70 4.47 1.78 1.64
C ALA A 70 4.89 2.91 0.68
N ARG A 71 6.19 3.06 0.41
CA ARG A 71 6.67 4.04 -0.59
C ARG A 71 6.15 3.73 -1.99
N ILE A 72 6.04 2.44 -2.37
CA ILE A 72 5.43 2.04 -3.65
C ILE A 72 3.94 2.45 -3.71
N LEU A 73 3.19 2.25 -2.62
CA LEU A 73 1.79 2.69 -2.51
C LEU A 73 1.67 4.20 -2.77
N VAL A 74 2.44 4.99 -2.00
CA VAL A 74 2.42 6.46 -2.08
C VAL A 74 2.85 6.94 -3.46
N LYS A 75 3.89 6.33 -4.04
CA LYS A 75 4.40 6.74 -5.35
C LYS A 75 3.41 6.44 -6.47
N GLY A 76 2.77 5.27 -6.47
CA GLY A 76 1.74 4.93 -7.44
C GLY A 76 0.55 5.90 -7.38
N PHE A 77 0.16 6.31 -6.17
CA PHE A 77 -0.87 7.33 -6.01
C PHE A 77 -0.42 8.72 -6.50
N LYS A 78 0.78 9.15 -6.11
CA LYS A 78 1.34 10.47 -6.49
C LYS A 78 1.50 10.62 -8.00
N ASP A 79 1.99 9.58 -8.67
CA ASP A 79 2.32 9.64 -10.10
C ASP A 79 1.10 9.37 -11.00
N HIS A 80 0.15 8.52 -10.57
CA HIS A 80 -0.93 8.02 -11.43
C HIS A 80 -2.32 7.95 -10.79
N SER A 81 -2.50 8.46 -9.57
CA SER A 81 -3.71 8.25 -8.76
C SER A 81 -4.09 6.78 -8.65
N TYR A 82 -3.09 5.88 -8.70
CA TYR A 82 -3.31 4.45 -8.61
C TYR A 82 -3.48 4.03 -7.15
N PHE A 83 -4.50 3.20 -6.88
CA PHE A 83 -4.71 2.55 -5.60
C PHE A 83 -5.04 1.05 -5.79
N PRO A 84 -4.43 0.12 -5.03
CA PRO A 84 -4.69 -1.31 -5.16
C PRO A 84 -6.04 -1.68 -4.53
N CYS A 85 -7.09 -1.73 -5.36
CA CYS A 85 -8.47 -2.01 -4.95
C CYS A 85 -8.71 -3.39 -4.33
N ARG A 86 -7.81 -4.36 -4.54
CA ARG A 86 -7.85 -5.67 -3.88
C ARG A 86 -7.35 -5.64 -2.43
N LEU A 87 -6.77 -4.53 -1.94
CA LEU A 87 -6.47 -4.42 -0.51
C LEU A 87 -7.76 -4.38 0.31
N ALA A 88 -7.81 -5.19 1.37
CA ALA A 88 -8.94 -5.18 2.29
C ALA A 88 -9.14 -3.77 2.87
N PRO A 89 -10.37 -3.22 2.86
CA PRO A 89 -10.65 -1.86 3.34
C PRO A 89 -10.14 -1.60 4.75
N VAL A 90 -10.29 -2.55 5.68
CA VAL A 90 -9.78 -2.39 7.05
C VAL A 90 -8.26 -2.23 7.09
N PHE A 91 -7.53 -2.96 6.26
CA PHE A 91 -6.07 -2.86 6.17
C PHE A 91 -5.68 -1.51 5.55
N ALA A 92 -6.32 -1.15 4.44
CA ALA A 92 -6.09 0.12 3.76
C ALA A 92 -6.32 1.33 4.69
N VAL A 93 -7.45 1.36 5.41
CA VAL A 93 -7.74 2.43 6.39
C VAL A 93 -6.69 2.43 7.50
N THR A 94 -6.25 1.25 7.96
CA THR A 94 -5.20 1.16 9.00
C THR A 94 -3.86 1.73 8.56
N VAL A 95 -3.46 1.47 7.31
CA VAL A 95 -2.24 2.02 6.72
C VAL A 95 -2.33 3.54 6.52
N ILE A 96 -3.52 4.07 6.25
CA ILE A 96 -3.72 5.50 5.90
C ILE A 96 -3.99 6.36 7.13
N PHE A 97 -4.83 5.91 8.07
CA PHE A 97 -5.41 6.73 9.15
C PHE A 97 -4.99 6.31 10.57
N ALA A 98 -4.06 5.36 10.72
CA ALA A 98 -3.60 4.79 12.00
C ALA A 98 -4.59 3.86 12.70
N LEU A 99 -4.04 2.94 13.51
CA LEU A 99 -4.78 2.09 14.46
C LEU A 99 -5.51 2.88 15.56
N GLY A 100 -5.09 4.13 15.84
CA GLY A 100 -5.61 4.97 16.93
C GLY A 100 -7.03 5.49 16.70
N GLU A 101 -7.39 5.82 15.45
CA GLU A 101 -8.75 6.27 15.11
C GLU A 101 -9.68 5.10 14.73
N ILE A 102 -9.12 3.94 14.33
CA ILE A 102 -9.87 2.72 13.94
C ILE A 102 -10.23 1.86 15.18
N HIS A 103 -10.23 2.47 16.35
CA HIS A 103 -10.60 1.85 17.62
C HIS A 103 -12.00 1.17 17.62
N PRO A 104 -13.01 1.58 16.80
CA PRO A 104 -14.28 0.86 16.73
C PRO A 104 -14.27 -0.38 15.82
N MET A 105 -13.74 -0.28 14.58
CA MET A 105 -13.85 -1.37 13.59
C MET A 105 -12.91 -2.55 13.90
N LEU A 106 -11.68 -2.27 14.35
CA LEU A 106 -10.76 -3.32 14.79
C LEU A 106 -11.27 -4.04 16.03
N ARG A 107 -12.01 -3.35 16.91
CA ARG A 107 -12.66 -3.96 18.08
C ARG A 107 -13.76 -4.95 17.70
N VAL A 108 -14.50 -4.68 16.62
CA VAL A 108 -15.52 -5.59 16.07
C VAL A 108 -14.88 -6.79 15.36
N MET A 109 -13.70 -6.63 14.77
CA MET A 109 -12.98 -7.71 14.07
C MET A 109 -12.08 -8.57 14.97
N ARG A 110 -11.68 -8.08 16.16
CA ARG A 110 -10.89 -8.85 17.16
C ARG A 110 -11.41 -10.26 17.46
N PRO A 111 -12.72 -10.53 17.54
CA PRO A 111 -13.23 -11.88 17.79
C PRO A 111 -13.18 -12.81 16.56
N GLN A 112 -13.01 -12.26 15.36
CA GLN A 112 -13.14 -12.96 14.07
C GLN A 112 -11.78 -13.29 13.43
N VAL A 113 -10.72 -12.61 13.84
CA VAL A 113 -9.36 -12.77 13.30
C VAL A 113 -8.51 -13.57 14.28
N ARG A 114 -7.83 -14.61 13.81
CA ARG A 114 -6.93 -15.41 14.65
C ARG A 114 -5.85 -14.50 15.28
N PRO A 115 -5.52 -14.63 16.58
CA PRO A 115 -4.58 -13.73 17.27
C PRO A 115 -3.22 -13.55 16.57
N PRO A 116 -2.59 -14.58 15.97
CA PRO A 116 -1.35 -14.41 15.22
C PRO A 116 -1.52 -13.58 13.94
N ALA A 117 -2.66 -13.70 13.25
CA ALA A 117 -2.97 -12.92 12.06
C ALA A 117 -3.27 -11.46 12.41
N LEU A 118 -3.90 -11.20 13.56
CA LEU A 118 -4.12 -9.84 14.06
C LEU A 118 -2.80 -9.14 14.44
N ASN A 119 -1.86 -9.85 15.08
CA ASN A 119 -0.56 -9.28 15.39
C ASN A 119 0.28 -9.00 14.13
N ALA A 120 0.21 -9.92 13.14
CA ALA A 120 0.81 -9.72 11.83
C ALA A 120 0.22 -8.49 11.11
N LEU A 121 -1.11 -8.35 11.13
CA LEU A 121 -1.83 -7.18 10.59
C LEU A 121 -1.34 -5.88 11.23
N ILE A 122 -1.26 -5.85 12.57
CA ILE A 122 -0.83 -4.67 13.33
C ILE A 122 0.63 -4.30 12.98
N MET A 123 1.53 -5.28 12.89
CA MET A 123 2.94 -5.01 12.59
C MET A 123 3.14 -4.52 11.15
N VAL A 124 2.51 -5.20 10.17
CA VAL A 124 2.63 -4.83 8.76
C VAL A 124 1.98 -3.47 8.50
N ALA A 125 0.75 -3.27 8.97
CA ALA A 125 0.05 -2.01 8.79
C ALA A 125 0.73 -0.87 9.55
N GLY A 126 1.30 -1.14 10.73
CA GLY A 126 2.06 -0.17 11.51
C GLY A 126 3.32 0.33 10.78
N ALA A 127 4.16 -0.57 10.27
CA ALA A 127 5.38 -0.19 9.55
C ALA A 127 5.06 0.63 8.28
N MET A 128 3.98 0.27 7.58
CA MET A 128 3.50 1.03 6.43
C MET A 128 2.94 2.40 6.83
N TYR A 129 2.13 2.46 7.89
CA TYR A 129 1.51 3.68 8.40
C TYR A 129 2.54 4.74 8.79
N GLU A 130 3.56 4.38 9.57
CA GLU A 130 4.62 5.32 9.97
C GLU A 130 5.31 5.95 8.76
N THR A 131 5.50 5.16 7.71
CA THR A 131 6.07 5.64 6.44
C THR A 131 5.11 6.58 5.71
N VAL A 132 3.84 6.21 5.60
CA VAL A 132 2.82 7.03 4.93
C VAL A 132 2.67 8.39 5.63
N ILE A 133 2.60 8.43 6.95
CA ILE A 133 2.47 9.68 7.71
C ILE A 133 3.73 10.54 7.65
N ALA A 134 4.92 9.95 7.73
CA ALA A 134 6.15 10.70 7.55
C ALA A 134 6.20 11.41 6.19
N ILE A 135 5.71 10.75 5.14
CA ILE A 135 5.61 11.36 3.81
C ILE A 135 4.50 12.40 3.74
N ALA A 136 3.32 12.12 4.31
CA ALA A 136 2.19 13.05 4.33
C ALA A 136 2.51 14.36 5.07
N SER A 137 3.32 14.28 6.13
CA SER A 137 3.75 15.44 6.91
C SER A 137 4.72 16.35 6.14
N SER A 138 5.32 15.87 5.06
CA SER A 138 6.30 16.60 4.23
C SER A 138 5.81 16.90 2.81
N SER A 139 4.59 16.46 2.43
CA SER A 139 4.10 16.57 1.04
C SER A 139 2.58 16.85 0.94
N SER A 140 2.22 18.02 0.41
CA SER A 140 0.81 18.45 0.20
C SER A 140 -0.04 17.48 -0.66
N PRO A 141 0.45 16.93 -1.79
CA PRO A 141 -0.30 15.92 -2.56
C PRO A 141 -0.60 14.62 -1.79
N VAL A 142 0.20 14.32 -0.77
CA VAL A 142 0.00 13.13 0.08
C VAL A 142 -0.96 13.44 1.23
N GLN A 143 -1.12 14.70 1.64
CA GLN A 143 -2.25 15.11 2.48
C GLN A 143 -3.59 14.95 1.73
N GLU A 144 -3.62 15.26 0.43
CA GLU A 144 -4.76 14.95 -0.43
C GLU A 144 -4.99 13.44 -0.54
N PHE A 145 -3.95 12.61 -0.63
CA PHE A 145 -4.08 11.15 -0.55
C PHE A 145 -4.77 10.68 0.74
N LEU A 146 -4.40 11.24 1.90
CA LEU A 146 -5.09 10.95 3.16
C LEU A 146 -6.56 11.39 3.09
N HIS A 147 -6.87 12.52 2.48
CA HIS A 147 -8.24 13.05 2.39
C HIS A 147 -9.12 12.30 1.36
N PHE A 148 -8.57 11.92 0.20
CA PHE A 148 -9.28 11.21 -0.89
C PHE A 148 -9.27 9.69 -0.74
N GLY A 149 -8.30 9.11 -0.03
CA GLY A 149 -8.25 7.68 0.27
C GLY A 149 -9.52 7.20 0.97
N TYR A 150 -10.13 8.07 1.80
CA TYR A 150 -11.44 7.82 2.39
C TYR A 150 -12.53 7.60 1.33
N PHE A 151 -12.65 8.49 0.34
CA PHE A 151 -13.65 8.35 -0.72
C PHE A 151 -13.45 7.10 -1.58
N TYR A 152 -12.21 6.76 -1.92
CA TYR A 152 -11.92 5.57 -2.74
C TYR A 152 -12.25 4.25 -2.02
N ILE A 153 -11.94 4.16 -0.73
CA ILE A 153 -12.21 2.96 0.08
C ILE A 153 -13.71 2.76 0.30
N PHE A 154 -14.47 3.84 0.48
CA PHE A 154 -15.91 3.76 0.78
C PHE A 154 -16.81 3.82 -0.48
N SER A 155 -16.32 4.26 -1.64
CA SER A 155 -17.09 4.28 -2.91
C SER A 155 -17.01 2.99 -3.71
N ALA A 156 -16.06 2.09 -3.42
CA ALA A 156 -15.95 0.78 -4.07
C ALA A 156 -17.06 -0.23 -3.65
N LYS A 157 -18.05 0.22 -2.87
CA LYS A 157 -19.32 -0.48 -2.63
C LYS A 157 -20.44 0.21 -3.39
N VAL A 158 -20.55 -0.06 -4.69
CA VAL A 158 -21.80 0.07 -5.46
C VAL A 158 -21.92 -1.14 -6.38
#